data_AF-A0A351Y4J1-F1
#
_entry.id   AF-A0A351Y4J1-F1
#
_cell.length_a   1.000
_cell.length_b   1.000
_cell.length_c   1.000
_cell.angle_alpha   90.00
_cell.angle_beta   90.00
_cell.angle_gamma   90.00
#
_symmetry.space_group_name_H-M   'P 1'
#
loop_
_entity.id
_entity.type
_entity.pdbx_description
1 polymer ?
#
loop_
_entity_poly.entity_id
_entity_poly.type
_entity_poly.pdbx_seq_one_letter_code
_entity_poly.pdbx_strand_id
1 'polypeptide(L)' 'MTVWQLADKYIASFKRYLHMLNIEEYQTICRATDHIKEQIAMIQQLEEKGFTYIIPAD' A
#
# COMPACT_ATOMS: atom_id res chain seq x y z
N MET A 1 13.04 9.19 -14.47
CA MET A 1 12.03 9.18 -13.39
C MET A 1 11.27 7.87 -13.49
N THR A 2 11.46 6.96 -12.52
CA THR A 2 10.76 5.67 -12.44
C THR A 2 9.49 5.79 -11.58
N VAL A 3 8.63 4.77 -11.61
CA VAL A 3 7.45 4.70 -10.72
C VAL A 3 7.86 4.79 -9.25
N TRP A 4 8.96 4.14 -8.87
CA TRP A 4 9.53 4.20 -7.52
C TRP A 4 9.98 5.62 -7.14
N GLN A 5 10.74 6.28 -8.02
CA GLN A 5 11.20 7.66 -7.80
C GLN A 5 10.02 8.64 -7.69
N LEU A 6 8.95 8.43 -8.47
CA LEU A 6 7.75 9.25 -8.41
C LEU A 6 7.00 9.06 -7.08
N ALA A 7 6.84 7.81 -6.64
CA ALA A 7 6.21 7.49 -5.36
C ALA A 7 6.99 8.10 -4.19
N ASP A 8 8.31 7.93 -4.15
CA ASP A 8 9.15 8.45 -3.07
C ASP A 8 9.12 9.99 -3.01
N LYS A 9 9.07 10.67 -4.17
CA LYS A 9 8.90 12.13 -4.24
C LYS A 9 7.60 12.60 -3.57
N TYR A 10 6.49 11.90 -3.81
CA TYR A 10 5.20 12.28 -3.21
C TYR A 10 5.09 11.85 -1.74
N ILE A 11 5.70 10.73 -1.34
CA ILE A 11 5.81 10.33 0.07
C ILE A 11 6.58 11.40 0.85
N ALA A 12 7.70 11.90 0.32
CA ALA A 12 8.45 12.99 0.95
C ALA A 12 7.62 14.28 1.08
N SER A 13 6.84 14.62 0.04
CA SER A 13 5.94 15.79 0.09
C SER A 13 4.84 15.61 1.14
N PHE A 14 4.24 14.42 1.22
CA PHE A 14 3.23 14.09 2.23
C PHE A 14 3.77 14.27 3.65
N LYS A 15 4.94 13.69 3.97
CA LYS A 15 5.59 13.85 5.29
C LYS A 15 5.85 15.32 5.64
N ARG A 16 6.31 16.11 4.67
CA ARG A 16 6.51 17.55 4.86
C ARG A 16 5.21 18.26 5.23
N TYR A 17 4.10 17.93 4.57
CA TYR A 17 2.80 18.56 4.85
C TYR A 17 2.24 18.15 6.22
N LEU A 18 2.42 16.91 6.66
CA LEU A 18 2.04 16.50 8.03
C LEU A 18 2.72 17.39 9.07
N HIS A 19 4.03 17.59 8.93
CA HIS A 19 4.80 18.45 9.82
C HIS A 19 4.31 19.90 9.78
N MET A 20 4.07 20.47 8.59
CA MET A 20 3.54 21.83 8.45
C MET A 20 2.16 22.03 9.08
N LEU A 21 1.36 20.96 9.16
CA LEU A 21 0.02 20.97 9.74
C LEU A 21 0.03 20.62 11.25
N ASN A 22 1.20 20.49 11.88
CA ASN A 22 1.36 20.00 13.26
C ASN A 22 0.65 18.66 13.51
N ILE A 23 0.64 17.78 12.51
CA ILE A 23 0.15 16.41 12.65
C ILE A 23 1.30 15.55 13.20
N GLU A 24 1.03 14.81 14.27
CA GLU A 24 2.01 13.91 14.89
C GLU A 24 2.45 12.81 13.92
N GLU A 25 3.71 12.40 14.03
CA GLU A 25 4.25 11.33 13.19
C GLU A 25 3.62 9.98 13.57
N TYR A 26 3.13 9.26 12.57
CA TYR A 26 2.58 7.93 12.76
C TYR A 26 3.67 6.93 13.12
N GLN A 27 3.35 5.96 13.98
CA GLN A 27 4.27 4.85 14.32
C GLN A 27 4.66 4.02 13.09
N THR A 28 3.83 3.96 12.06
CA THR A 28 4.09 3.18 10.85
C THR A 28 3.46 3.84 9.63
N ILE A 29 4.25 3.95 8.55
CA ILE A 29 3.76 4.30 7.22
C ILE A 29 3.81 3.02 6.38
N CYS A 30 2.67 2.34 6.28
CA CYS A 30 2.55 1.05 5.62
C CYS A 30 2.51 1.22 4.09
N ARG A 31 3.62 0.92 3.41
CA ARG A 31 3.70 0.96 1.95
C ARG A 31 3.13 -0.34 1.39
N ALA A 32 2.08 -0.26 0.58
CA ALA A 32 1.43 -1.44 0.00
C ALA A 32 2.41 -2.35 -0.77
N THR A 33 3.40 -1.77 -1.46
CA THR A 33 4.40 -2.53 -2.23
C THR A 33 5.36 -3.34 -1.37
N ASP A 34 5.48 -3.02 -0.07
CA ASP A 34 6.36 -3.74 0.85
C ASP A 34 5.67 -4.99 1.43
N HIS A 35 4.34 -5.07 1.29
CA HIS A 35 3.50 -6.12 1.87
C HIS A 35 2.77 -6.98 0.82
N ILE A 36 3.31 -7.05 -0.40
CA ILE A 36 2.70 -7.80 -1.50
C ILE A 36 2.58 -9.30 -1.16
N LYS A 37 3.55 -9.86 -0.43
CA LYS A 37 3.53 -11.28 -0.06
C LYS A 37 2.37 -11.59 0.88
N GLU A 38 2.14 -10.75 1.87
CA GLU A 38 1.06 -10.86 2.84
C GLU A 38 -0.30 -10.66 2.17
N GLN A 39 -0.40 -9.71 1.23
CA GLN A 39 -1.61 -9.52 0.43
C GLN A 39 -1.96 -10.77 -0.37
N ILE A 40 -0.98 -11.39 -1.06
CA ILE A 40 -1.19 -12.64 -1.80
C ILE A 40 -1.62 -13.77 -0.86
N ALA A 41 -0.95 -13.93 0.28
CA ALA A 41 -1.28 -14.97 1.25
C ALA A 41 -2.72 -14.82 1.79
N MET A 42 -3.16 -13.59 2.05
CA MET A 42 -4.54 -13.33 2.46
C MET A 42 -5.55 -13.72 1.36
N ILE A 43 -5.26 -13.39 0.10
CA ILE A 43 -6.13 -13.75 -1.03
C ILE A 43 -6.25 -15.28 -1.16
N GLN A 44 -5.14 -16.01 -1.07
CA GLN A 44 -5.14 -17.48 -1.13
C GLN A 44 -6.02 -18.10 -0.03
N GLN A 45 -5.96 -17.55 1.19
CA GLN A 45 -6.84 -18.00 2.28
C GLN A 45 -8.33 -17.75 2.01
N LEU A 46 -8.66 -16.67 1.28
CA LEU A 46 -10.04 -16.37 0.91
C LEU A 46 -10.52 -17.27 -0.24
N GLU A 47 -9.62 -17.58 -1.19
CA GLU A 47 -9.86 -18.55 -2.26
C GLU A 47 -10.18 -19.94 -1.71
N GLU A 48 -9.36 -20.44 -0.78
CA GLU A 48 -9.57 -21.75 -0.12
C GLU A 48 -10.92 -21.83 0.62
N LYS A 49 -11.40 -20.70 1.15
CA LYS A 49 -12.69 -20.60 1.85
C LYS A 49 -13.88 -20.39 0.91
N GLY A 50 -13.65 -20.25 -0.40
CA GLY A 50 -14.70 -19.98 -1.38
C GLY A 50 -15.30 -18.57 -1.29
N PHE A 51 -14.56 -17.60 -0.73
CA PHE A 51 -14.99 -16.21 -0.60
C PHE A 51 -14.54 -15.30 -1.76
N THR A 52 -13.92 -15.87 -2.78
CA THR A 52 -13.47 -15.14 -3.97
C THR A 52 -14.10 -15.72 -5.22
N TYR A 53 -14.04 -14.95 -6.29
CA TYR A 53 -14.44 -15.37 -7.62
C TYR A 53 -13.58 -14.63 -8.65
N ILE A 54 -13.45 -15.23 -9.84
CA ILE A 54 -12.72 -14.62 -10.95
C ILE A 54 -13.74 -13.94 -11.85
N ILE A 55 -13.46 -12.69 -12.22
CA ILE A 55 -14.20 -11.97 -13.27
C ILE A 55 -13.48 -12.24 -14.59
N PRO A 56 -14.12 -12.93 -15.56
CA PRO A 56 -13.48 -13.14 -16.86
C PRO A 56 -13.27 -11.79 -17.58
N ALA A 57 -12.05 -11.56 -18.05
CA ALA A 57 -11.60 -10.40 -18.85
C ALA A 57 -11.20 -9.11 -18.09
N ASP A 58 -11.03 -9.17 -16.77
CA ASP A 58 -10.11 -8.28 -16.03
C ASP A 58 -8.73 -8.94 -15.85
#